data_AF-A0A118DVU1-F1
#
_entry.id   AF-A0A118DVU1-F1
#
_cell.length_a   1.000
_cell.length_b   1.000
_cell.length_c   1.000
_cell.angle_alpha   90.00
_cell.angle_beta   90.00
_cell.angle_gamma   90.00
#
_symmetry.space_group_name_H-M   'P 1'
#
loop_
_entity.id
_entity.type
_entity.pdbx_description
1 polymer ?
#
loop_
_entity_poly.entity_id
_entity_poly.type
_entity_poly.pdbx_seq_one_letter_code
_entity_poly.pdbx_strand_id
1 'polypeptide(L)'
;MTMRASVSIFARALASAVCATAALGAHAQNNLNFLNDTPISYFSKADTASLGKAVQKVRDEGKDGETVDWQNDGRGTKLEAKLTPSTTEQGARTCREITTVIEAKGQSMTLKPLFCKSAAGKWLLQKR
;
A
#
# COMPACT_ATOMS: atom_id res chain seq x y z
N MET A 1 63.48 12.06 -31.23
CA MET A 1 63.94 13.08 -30.25
C MET A 1 63.68 14.41 -30.93
N THR A 2 62.83 15.32 -30.45
CA THR A 2 62.95 16.14 -29.23
C THR A 2 61.59 16.80 -28.98
N MET A 3 60.96 16.58 -27.82
CA MET A 3 60.89 17.47 -26.63
C MET A 3 59.60 18.30 -26.55
N ARG A 4 59.05 18.26 -25.33
CA ARG A 4 57.74 18.75 -24.87
C ARG A 4 57.77 20.25 -24.54
N ALA A 5 56.58 20.73 -24.12
CA ALA A 5 56.30 21.76 -23.12
C ALA A 5 55.93 23.15 -23.70
N SER A 6 54.97 23.92 -23.18
CA SER A 6 54.04 23.80 -22.07
C SER A 6 53.10 25.02 -22.10
N VAL A 7 51.83 24.82 -21.70
CA VAL A 7 51.00 25.62 -20.76
C VAL A 7 51.10 27.16 -20.85
N SER A 8 50.02 27.92 -21.11
CA SER A 8 49.09 28.48 -20.11
C SER A 8 48.08 29.36 -20.87
N ILE A 9 46.76 29.08 -20.90
CA ILE A 9 45.68 29.56 -20.01
C ILE A 9 45.56 31.11 -19.91
N PHE A 10 44.30 31.58 -19.93
CA PHE A 10 43.73 32.91 -19.65
C PHE A 10 43.45 33.79 -20.89
N ALA A 11 42.26 34.35 -21.14
CA ALA A 11 40.93 34.31 -20.52
C ALA A 11 39.93 35.07 -21.42
N ARG A 12 38.60 34.85 -21.21
CA ARG A 12 37.42 35.65 -21.64
C ARG A 12 36.95 35.40 -23.09
N ALA A 13 35.67 35.27 -23.44
CA ALA A 13 34.41 35.63 -22.79
C ALA A 13 33.29 34.66 -23.27
N LEU A 14 32.53 34.07 -22.35
CA LEU A 14 31.08 34.24 -22.12
C LEU A 14 30.19 34.44 -23.36
N ALA A 15 29.34 33.42 -23.62
CA ALA A 15 27.87 33.50 -23.62
C ALA A 15 27.23 32.76 -24.81
N SER A 16 26.76 31.53 -24.56
CA SER A 16 25.70 30.91 -25.36
C SER A 16 24.75 30.19 -24.39
N ALA A 17 23.55 30.73 -24.27
CA ALA A 17 22.52 30.32 -23.33
C ALA A 17 22.06 28.88 -23.59
N VAL A 18 22.30 27.99 -22.61
CA VAL A 18 21.62 26.70 -22.55
C VAL A 18 20.33 26.94 -21.77
N CYS A 19 19.21 27.09 -22.49
CA CYS A 19 17.88 26.98 -21.90
C CYS A 19 17.69 25.55 -21.41
N ALA A 20 18.12 25.27 -20.18
CA ALA A 20 17.71 24.09 -19.45
C ALA A 20 16.21 24.26 -19.16
N THR A 21 15.36 23.71 -20.02
CA THR A 21 13.95 23.48 -19.69
C THR A 21 13.92 22.51 -18.53
N ALA A 22 13.89 23.04 -17.31
CA ALA A 22 13.54 22.29 -16.13
C ALA A 22 12.12 21.78 -16.34
N ALA A 23 12.00 20.51 -16.73
CA ALA A 23 10.76 19.79 -16.61
C ALA A 23 10.44 19.74 -15.11
N LEU A 24 9.70 20.72 -14.61
CA LEU A 24 9.06 20.64 -13.32
C LEU A 24 8.08 19.48 -13.45
N GLY A 25 8.48 18.31 -12.95
CA GLY A 25 7.58 17.19 -12.80
C GLY A 25 6.37 17.70 -12.02
N ALA A 26 5.21 17.75 -12.67
CA ALA A 26 3.95 17.98 -11.98
C ALA A 26 3.75 16.76 -11.07
N HIS A 27 4.26 16.85 -9.84
CA HIS A 27 3.94 15.89 -8.81
C HIS A 27 2.44 16.03 -8.56
N ALA A 28 1.66 15.10 -9.09
CA ALA A 28 0.28 14.96 -8.69
C ALA A 28 0.28 14.77 -7.17
N GLN A 29 -0.11 15.81 -6.43
CA GLN A 29 -0.32 15.68 -5.00
C GLN A 29 -1.57 14.83 -4.83
N ASN A 30 -1.36 13.54 -4.58
CA ASN A 30 -2.43 12.59 -4.32
C ASN A 30 -3.02 12.92 -2.95
N ASN A 31 -3.95 13.88 -2.91
CA ASN A 31 -4.55 14.34 -1.66
C ASN A 31 -5.53 13.29 -1.14
N LEU A 32 -5.08 12.47 -0.19
CA LEU A 32 -5.87 11.41 0.44
C LEU A 32 -6.78 11.92 1.58
N ASN A 33 -7.14 13.21 1.60
CA ASN A 33 -7.95 13.80 2.67
C ASN A 33 -9.29 13.09 2.90
N PHE A 34 -9.84 12.43 1.87
CA PHE A 34 -11.05 11.62 1.99
C PHE A 34 -10.93 10.46 3.01
N LEU A 35 -9.71 10.02 3.34
CA LEU A 35 -9.47 8.95 4.32
C LEU A 35 -9.52 9.44 5.76
N ASN A 36 -9.43 10.76 6.01
CA ASN A 36 -9.45 11.31 7.36
C ASN A 36 -10.79 11.07 8.06
N ASP A 37 -11.88 11.06 7.29
CA ASP A 37 -13.23 10.80 7.78
C ASP A 37 -13.65 9.34 7.61
N THR A 38 -12.71 8.39 7.70
CA THR A 38 -13.01 6.96 7.62
C THR A 38 -12.44 6.21 8.82
N PRO A 39 -12.98 5.04 9.18
CA PRO A 39 -12.46 4.22 10.28
C PRO A 39 -10.94 3.99 10.26
N ILE A 40 -10.30 4.01 9.09
CA ILE A 40 -8.85 3.79 8.96
C ILE A 40 -8.02 4.88 9.65
N SER A 41 -8.54 6.11 9.78
CA SER A 41 -7.82 7.22 10.42
C SER A 41 -7.63 7.01 11.92
N TYR A 42 -8.40 6.12 12.53
CA TYR A 42 -8.31 5.79 13.96
C TYR A 42 -7.38 4.62 14.27
N PHE A 43 -6.84 3.92 13.27
CA PHE A 43 -5.95 2.79 13.49
C PHE A 43 -4.59 3.25 14.02
N SER A 44 -4.16 2.67 15.13
CA SER A 44 -2.75 2.65 15.50
C SER A 44 -1.98 1.61 14.68
N LYS A 45 -0.64 1.67 14.70
CA LYS A 45 0.21 0.63 14.11
C LYS A 45 -0.06 -0.76 14.72
N ALA A 46 -0.39 -0.81 16.01
CA ALA A 46 -0.72 -2.06 16.69
C ALA A 46 -2.05 -2.64 16.19
N ASP A 47 -3.06 -1.77 15.99
CA ASP A 47 -4.35 -2.17 15.44
C ASP A 47 -4.18 -2.71 14.01
N THR A 48 -3.40 -2.02 13.17
CA THR A 48 -3.12 -2.47 11.79
C THR A 48 -2.43 -3.83 11.78
N ALA A 49 -1.45 -4.04 12.67
CA ALA A 49 -0.76 -5.33 12.77
C ALA A 49 -1.69 -6.44 13.29
N SER A 50 -2.54 -6.14 14.28
CA SER A 50 -3.49 -7.10 14.85
C SER A 50 -4.57 -7.51 13.83
N LEU A 51 -5.21 -6.55 13.18
CA LEU A 51 -6.18 -6.82 12.11
C LEU A 51 -5.52 -7.56 10.94
N GLY A 52 -4.29 -7.19 10.57
CA GLY A 52 -3.52 -7.88 9.55
C GLY A 52 -3.29 -9.36 9.86
N LYS A 53 -3.02 -9.72 11.13
CA LYS A 53 -2.93 -11.12 11.57
C LYS A 53 -4.29 -11.83 11.49
N ALA A 54 -5.36 -11.16 11.91
CA ALA A 54 -6.71 -11.72 11.83
C ALA A 54 -7.11 -12.02 10.38
N VAL A 55 -6.85 -11.09 9.44
CA VAL A 55 -7.08 -11.29 8.01
C VAL A 55 -6.27 -12.47 7.47
N GLN A 56 -5.00 -12.62 7.85
CA GLN A 56 -4.17 -13.75 7.45
C GLN A 56 -4.72 -15.08 7.98
N LYS A 57 -5.14 -15.11 9.25
CA LYS A 57 -5.75 -16.31 9.85
C LYS A 57 -7.05 -16.69 9.13
N VAL A 58 -7.95 -15.74 8.90
CA VAL A 58 -9.20 -15.98 8.16
C VAL A 58 -8.95 -16.42 6.73
N ARG A 59 -7.90 -15.90 6.08
CA ARG A 59 -7.49 -16.36 4.75
C ARG A 59 -7.01 -17.82 4.77
N ASP A 60 -6.21 -18.21 5.75
CA ASP A 60 -5.57 -19.52 5.75
C ASP A 60 -6.47 -20.63 6.30
N GLU A 61 -7.32 -20.30 7.28
CA GLU A 61 -8.08 -21.28 8.06
C GLU A 61 -9.61 -21.07 7.97
N GLY A 62 -10.06 -19.86 7.62
CA GLY A 62 -11.48 -19.51 7.65
C GLY A 62 -12.29 -20.23 6.57
N LYS A 63 -13.48 -20.73 6.93
CA LYS A 63 -14.41 -21.32 5.96
C LYS A 63 -15.09 -20.22 5.14
N ASP A 64 -15.23 -20.45 3.85
CA ASP A 64 -15.90 -19.49 2.97
C ASP A 64 -17.33 -19.18 3.43
N GLY A 65 -17.67 -17.88 3.43
CA GLY A 65 -18.96 -17.36 3.90
C GLY A 65 -19.10 -17.25 5.42
N GLU A 66 -18.20 -17.85 6.20
CA GLU A 66 -18.20 -17.70 7.66
C GLU A 66 -17.66 -16.32 8.06
N THR A 67 -18.33 -15.65 8.99
CA THR A 67 -17.91 -14.33 9.46
C THR A 67 -17.21 -14.46 10.81
N VAL A 68 -16.00 -13.92 10.88
CA VAL A 68 -15.23 -13.82 12.12
C VAL A 68 -15.21 -12.36 12.58
N ASP A 69 -15.60 -12.14 13.83
CA ASP A 69 -15.52 -10.83 14.46
C ASP A 69 -14.10 -10.57 15.00
N TRP A 70 -13.63 -9.33 14.84
CA TRP A 70 -12.39 -8.83 15.39
C TRP A 70 -12.64 -7.48 16.05
N GLN A 71 -11.92 -7.19 17.14
CA GLN A 71 -11.92 -5.90 17.80
C GLN A 71 -10.49 -5.58 18.24
N ASN A 72 -10.13 -4.29 18.33
CA ASN A 72 -8.83 -3.91 18.88
C ASN A 72 -8.75 -4.05 20.42
N ASP A 73 -7.55 -4.41 20.89
CA ASP A 73 -7.21 -4.50 22.32
C ASP A 73 -6.89 -3.09 22.85
N GLY A 74 -7.90 -2.48 23.45
CA GLY A 74 -8.01 -1.02 23.57
C GLY A 74 -6.96 -0.28 24.40
N ARG A 75 -6.62 0.93 23.89
CA ARG A 75 -6.33 2.18 24.63
C ARG A 75 -6.83 3.44 23.87
N GLY A 76 -7.46 3.28 22.70
CA GLY A 76 -7.88 4.36 21.80
C GLY A 76 -9.34 4.23 21.34
N THR A 77 -9.66 4.74 20.15
CA THR A 77 -11.01 4.57 19.56
C THR A 77 -11.29 3.08 19.37
N LYS A 78 -12.49 2.65 19.78
CA LYS A 78 -12.96 1.28 19.55
C LYS A 78 -13.10 1.03 18.04
N LEU A 79 -12.44 -0.02 17.58
CA LEU A 79 -12.48 -0.50 16.20
C LEU A 79 -13.06 -1.91 16.19
N GLU A 80 -14.09 -2.14 15.39
CA GLU A 80 -14.66 -3.46 15.16
C GLU A 80 -14.49 -3.82 13.69
N ALA A 81 -14.28 -5.10 13.40
CA ALA A 81 -14.25 -5.60 12.04
C ALA A 81 -14.94 -6.95 11.90
N LYS A 82 -15.64 -7.13 10.78
CA LYS A 82 -16.21 -8.41 10.34
C LYS A 82 -15.44 -8.92 9.14
N LEU A 83 -14.89 -10.13 9.26
CA LEU A 83 -14.04 -10.76 8.26
C LEU A 83 -14.74 -11.97 7.66
N THR A 84 -15.02 -11.92 6.35
CA THR A 84 -15.70 -13.01 5.64
C THR A 84 -14.87 -13.42 4.43
N PRO A 85 -14.29 -14.64 4.40
CA PRO A 85 -13.52 -15.10 3.26
C PRO A 85 -14.42 -15.65 2.15
N SER A 86 -13.97 -15.51 0.92
CA SER A 86 -14.50 -16.21 -0.25
C SER A 86 -13.35 -16.66 -1.16
N THR A 87 -13.45 -17.90 -1.66
CA THR A 87 -12.46 -18.47 -2.57
C THR A 87 -12.96 -18.43 -4.01
N THR A 88 -12.07 -18.08 -4.93
CA THR A 88 -12.30 -18.10 -6.37
C THR A 88 -11.13 -18.78 -7.06
N GLU A 89 -11.42 -19.64 -8.02
CA GLU A 89 -10.41 -20.22 -8.91
C GLU A 89 -10.26 -19.32 -10.14
N GLN A 90 -9.10 -18.68 -10.30
CA GLN A 90 -8.76 -17.85 -11.46
C GLN A 90 -7.82 -18.63 -12.37
N GLY A 91 -8.39 -19.44 -13.26
CA GLY A 91 -7.63 -20.40 -14.06
C GLY A 91 -6.98 -21.45 -13.16
N ALA A 92 -5.66 -21.55 -13.17
CA ALA A 92 -4.91 -22.48 -12.30
C ALA A 92 -4.52 -21.87 -10.93
N ARG A 93 -5.03 -20.68 -10.59
CA ARG A 93 -4.66 -19.97 -9.36
C ARG A 93 -5.85 -19.87 -8.42
N THR A 94 -5.73 -20.47 -7.24
CA THR A 94 -6.64 -20.21 -6.13
C THR A 94 -6.41 -18.80 -5.58
N CYS A 95 -7.48 -18.02 -5.52
CA CYS A 95 -7.50 -16.70 -4.90
C CYS A 95 -8.54 -16.65 -3.79
N ARG A 96 -8.24 -15.88 -2.74
CA ARG A 96 -9.12 -15.69 -1.60
C ARG A 96 -9.31 -14.20 -1.33
N GLU A 97 -10.54 -13.73 -1.43
CA GLU A 97 -10.94 -12.38 -1.04
C GLU A 97 -11.43 -12.41 0.41
N ILE A 98 -11.01 -11.44 1.22
CA ILE A 98 -11.50 -11.29 2.58
C ILE A 98 -12.33 -10.01 2.65
N THR A 99 -13.65 -10.13 2.60
CA THR A 99 -14.51 -8.96 2.84
C THR A 99 -14.33 -8.53 4.28
N THR A 100 -13.83 -7.32 4.47
CA THR A 100 -13.47 -6.75 5.77
C THR A 100 -14.30 -5.48 5.98
N VAL A 101 -15.39 -5.59 6.73
CA VAL A 101 -16.22 -4.44 7.11
C VAL A 101 -15.69 -3.90 8.42
N ILE A 102 -15.25 -2.65 8.43
CA ILE A 102 -14.63 -1.99 9.58
C ILE A 102 -15.55 -0.88 10.07
N GLU A 103 -15.79 -0.84 11.38
CA GLU A 103 -16.67 0.13 12.01
C GLU A 103 -15.95 0.89 13.12
N ALA A 104 -16.16 2.21 13.15
CA ALA A 104 -15.63 3.10 14.16
C ALA A 104 -16.50 4.36 14.26
N LYS A 105 -16.92 4.74 15.47
CA LYS A 105 -17.69 5.98 15.73
C LYS A 105 -18.92 6.18 14.81
N GLY A 106 -19.63 5.10 14.49
CA GLY A 106 -20.81 5.15 13.61
C GLY A 106 -20.48 5.28 12.12
N GLN A 107 -19.20 5.26 11.74
CA GLN A 107 -18.75 5.19 10.36
C GLN A 107 -18.41 3.75 10.00
N SER A 108 -18.64 3.38 8.73
CA SER A 108 -18.30 2.07 8.19
C SER A 108 -17.45 2.21 6.94
N MET A 109 -16.47 1.32 6.77
CA MET A 109 -15.66 1.20 5.57
C MET A 109 -15.46 -0.27 5.24
N THR A 110 -15.62 -0.63 3.97
CA THR A 110 -15.40 -2.01 3.51
C THR A 110 -14.13 -2.09 2.69
N LEU A 111 -13.23 -3.00 3.10
CA LEU A 111 -12.04 -3.39 2.35
C LEU A 111 -12.21 -4.80 1.82
N LYS A 112 -11.66 -5.07 0.63
CA LYS A 112 -11.71 -6.38 -0.02
C LYS A 112 -10.33 -6.81 -0.52
N PRO A 113 -9.35 -7.03 0.38
CA PRO A 113 -8.05 -7.55 -0.01
C PRO A 113 -8.21 -8.92 -0.70
N LEU A 114 -7.58 -9.05 -1.86
CA LEU A 114 -7.52 -10.28 -2.63
C LEU A 114 -6.13 -10.88 -2.51
N PHE A 115 -6.04 -12.13 -2.05
CA PHE A 115 -4.81 -12.87 -1.98
C PHE A 115 -4.84 -14.01 -2.99
N CYS A 116 -3.89 -14.08 -3.91
CA CYS A 116 -3.78 -15.19 -4.84
C CYS A 116 -2.57 -16.04 -4.51
N LYS A 117 -2.74 -17.36 -4.55
CA LYS A 117 -1.65 -18.30 -4.35
C LYS A 117 -0.71 -18.21 -5.56
N SER A 118 0.58 -18.11 -5.27
CA SER A 118 1.66 -18.23 -6.26
C SER A 118 1.90 -19.69 -6.61
N ALA A 119 2.65 -19.94 -7.68
CA ALA A 119 3.08 -21.29 -8.05
C ALA A 119 3.87 -21.99 -6.93
N ALA A 120 4.61 -21.23 -6.11
CA ALA A 120 5.32 -21.72 -4.94
C ALA A 120 4.44 -21.91 -3.68
N GLY A 121 3.11 -21.80 -3.82
CA GLY A 121 2.16 -22.02 -2.74
C GLY A 121 2.00 -20.85 -1.76
N LYS A 122 2.77 -19.75 -1.91
CA LYS A 122 2.66 -18.56 -1.05
C LYS A 122 1.50 -17.67 -1.47
N TRP A 123 0.75 -17.13 -0.52
CA TRP A 123 -0.28 -16.12 -0.77
C TRP A 123 0.34 -14.75 -1.06
N LEU A 124 -0.09 -14.12 -2.15
CA LEU A 124 0.34 -12.77 -2.54
C LEU A 124 -0.86 -11.84 -2.56
N LEU A 125 -0.77 -10.72 -1.86
CA LEU A 125 -1.77 -9.65 -1.96
C LEU A 125 -1.74 -9.09 -3.39
N GLN A 126 -2.91 -9.03 -4.03
CA GLN A 126 -3.07 -8.47 -5.35
C GLN A 126 -3.36 -6.98 -5.25
N LYS A 127 -2.71 -6.19 -6.11
CA LYS A 127 -3.12 -4.80 -6.37
C LYS A 127 -4.38 -4.82 -7.23
N ARG A 128 -5.30 -3.91 -6.94
CA ARG A 128 -6.52 -3.67 -7.71
C ARG A 128 -6.55 -2.22 -8.14
#